data_AF-A0A1Y2WMN5-F1
#
_entry.id   AF-A0A1Y2WMN5-F1
#
_cell.length_a   1.000
_cell.length_b   1.000
_cell.length_c   1.000
_cell.angle_alpha   90.00
_cell.angle_beta   90.00
_cell.angle_gamma   90.00
#
_symmetry.space_group_name_H-M   'P 1'
#
loop_
_entity.id
_entity.type
_entity.pdbx_description
1 polymer ?
#
loop_
_entity_poly.entity_id
_entity_poly.type
_entity_poly.pdbx_seq_one_letter_code
_entity_poly.pdbx_strand_id
1 'polypeptide(L)'
;MRFTAAAVAALFFGASAMAAPQEGELRSEDVSITEFNVHKSGASASSAGTVDGVSFKLSGDDAKDLSCSASASDITNGLPTDVITCGDSKYRFALLEGQDSSTFTLRIYHELGLAVGFYGAGDVATYCHSGGLDTMVCSQVNSPVTIHIDGQ
;
A
#
# COMPACT_ATOMS: atom_id res chain seq x y z
N MET A 1 37.77 78.07 -24.44
CA MET A 1 38.14 76.71 -23.98
C MET A 1 36.84 76.06 -23.48
N ARG A 2 36.26 75.12 -24.26
CA ARG A 2 36.33 73.64 -24.09
C ARG A 2 35.58 73.16 -22.83
N PHE A 3 34.31 72.75 -22.98
CA PHE A 3 33.78 71.37 -23.15
C PHE A 3 33.86 70.49 -21.88
N THR A 4 32.71 70.03 -21.36
CA THR A 4 32.37 68.58 -21.28
C THR A 4 30.94 68.34 -20.74
N ALA A 5 30.20 67.49 -21.44
CA ALA A 5 28.98 66.81 -20.99
C ALA A 5 29.33 65.41 -20.44
N ALA A 6 28.48 64.81 -19.60
CA ALA A 6 28.37 63.35 -19.45
C ALA A 6 27.02 62.96 -18.80
N ALA A 7 26.47 61.84 -19.26
CA ALA A 7 25.10 61.39 -19.06
C ALA A 7 25.05 59.93 -18.52
N VAL A 8 23.85 59.48 -18.11
CA VAL A 8 23.35 58.07 -18.07
C VAL A 8 23.90 57.22 -16.89
N ALA A 9 23.23 56.26 -16.23
CA ALA A 9 22.04 55.43 -16.49
C ALA A 9 21.36 54.99 -15.18
N ALA A 10 20.05 54.78 -15.21
CA ALA A 10 19.33 54.02 -14.19
C ALA A 10 19.48 52.52 -14.48
N LEU A 11 20.04 51.76 -13.54
CA LEU A 11 20.13 50.30 -13.61
C LEU A 11 18.94 49.68 -12.88
N PHE A 12 17.95 49.22 -13.65
CA PHE A 12 16.94 48.29 -13.17
C PHE A 12 17.58 46.89 -13.12
N PHE A 13 17.85 46.39 -11.91
CA PHE A 13 18.20 44.99 -11.71
C PHE A 13 16.91 44.16 -11.70
N GLY A 14 16.56 43.61 -12.87
CA GLY A 14 15.57 42.54 -12.96
C GLY A 14 16.15 41.27 -12.34
N ALA A 15 15.60 40.85 -11.20
CA ALA A 15 15.87 39.55 -10.64
C ALA A 15 15.14 38.49 -11.49
N SER A 16 15.86 37.76 -12.34
CA SER A 16 15.36 36.52 -12.91
C SER A 16 15.31 35.48 -11.79
N ALA A 17 14.12 35.26 -11.23
CA ALA A 17 13.86 34.08 -10.43
C ALA A 17 13.98 32.85 -11.35
N MET A 18 15.11 32.15 -11.24
CA MET A 18 15.25 30.80 -11.78
C MET A 18 14.27 29.92 -10.99
N ALA A 19 13.11 29.62 -11.57
CA ALA A 19 12.28 28.54 -11.08
C ALA A 19 13.13 27.27 -11.14
N ALA A 20 13.53 26.76 -9.97
CA ALA A 20 14.13 25.44 -9.88
C ALA A 20 13.15 24.45 -10.53
N PRO A 21 13.65 23.35 -11.15
CA PRO A 21 12.77 22.24 -11.50
C PRO A 21 12.03 21.87 -10.23
N GLN A 22 10.70 22.01 -10.24
CA GLN A 22 9.88 21.36 -9.23
C GLN A 22 10.14 19.88 -9.46
N GLU A 23 10.98 19.29 -8.61
CA GLU A 23 11.07 17.83 -8.49
C GLU A 23 9.63 17.36 -8.46
N GLY A 24 9.22 16.59 -9.48
CA GLY A 24 7.86 16.10 -9.59
C GLY A 24 7.54 15.44 -8.26
N GLU A 25 6.54 15.97 -7.57
CA GLU A 25 6.07 15.46 -6.28
C GLU A 25 5.99 13.94 -6.42
N LEU A 26 6.83 13.21 -5.67
CA LEU A 26 6.83 11.75 -5.68
C LEU A 26 5.41 11.36 -5.36
N ARG A 27 4.67 10.91 -6.38
CA ARG A 27 3.25 10.62 -6.18
C ARG A 27 3.17 9.38 -5.30
N SER A 28 2.41 9.52 -4.23
CA SER A 28 2.19 8.49 -3.23
C SER A 28 0.73 8.48 -2.82
N GLU A 29 0.32 7.39 -2.18
CA GLU A 29 -1.03 7.19 -1.69
C GLU A 29 -0.97 6.50 -0.32
N ASP A 30 -1.80 6.97 0.61
CA ASP A 30 -2.02 6.30 1.88
C ASP A 30 -3.28 5.43 1.78
N VAL A 31 -3.10 4.12 1.86
CA VAL A 31 -4.19 3.16 1.81
C VAL A 31 -4.56 2.72 3.22
N SER A 32 -5.84 2.82 3.58
CA SER A 32 -6.38 2.36 4.85
C SER A 32 -6.93 0.94 4.72
N ILE A 33 -6.47 0.05 5.60
CA ILE A 33 -6.91 -1.34 5.74
C ILE A 33 -7.76 -1.51 6.99
N THR A 34 -8.97 -2.01 6.82
CA THR A 34 -9.90 -2.35 7.90
C THR A 34 -10.47 -3.75 7.71
N GLU A 35 -11.06 -4.31 8.77
CA GLU A 35 -11.71 -5.63 8.76
C GLU A 35 -10.82 -6.75 8.22
N PHE A 36 -9.51 -6.67 8.45
CA PHE A 36 -8.58 -7.68 7.95
C PHE A 36 -8.73 -9.01 8.70
N ASN A 37 -8.88 -10.09 7.94
CA ASN A 37 -9.06 -11.44 8.42
C ASN A 37 -8.27 -12.43 7.57
N VAL A 38 -7.68 -13.43 8.21
CA VAL A 38 -6.99 -14.57 7.58
C VAL A 38 -7.60 -15.86 8.10
N HIS A 39 -7.95 -16.76 7.18
CA HIS A 39 -8.36 -18.12 7.49
C HIS A 39 -7.20 -19.07 7.21
N LYS A 40 -7.05 -20.06 8.09
CA LYS A 40 -6.05 -21.10 7.99
C LYS A 40 -6.70 -22.46 8.22
N SER A 41 -6.40 -23.42 7.35
CA SER A 41 -6.83 -24.81 7.49
C SER A 41 -5.71 -25.75 7.94
N GLY A 42 -6.08 -26.89 8.54
CA GLY A 42 -5.12 -27.87 9.04
C GLY A 42 -4.36 -27.42 10.29
N ALA A 43 -4.93 -26.51 11.06
CA ALA A 43 -4.41 -26.09 12.36
C ALA A 43 -4.60 -27.21 13.40
N SER A 44 -3.58 -27.46 14.21
CA SER A 44 -3.59 -28.46 15.28
C SER A 44 -2.77 -27.99 16.47
N ALA A 45 -2.69 -28.80 17.53
CA ALA A 45 -1.83 -28.52 18.68
C ALA A 45 -0.33 -28.33 18.32
N SER A 46 0.09 -28.84 17.15
CA SER A 46 1.49 -28.80 16.69
C SER A 46 1.68 -28.01 15.40
N SER A 47 0.63 -27.42 14.83
CA SER A 47 0.70 -26.68 13.56
C SER A 47 -0.25 -25.49 13.58
N ALA A 48 0.22 -24.33 13.14
CA ALA A 48 -0.63 -23.15 13.00
C ALA A 48 -1.54 -23.21 11.75
N GLY A 49 -1.50 -24.28 10.97
CA GLY A 49 -2.23 -24.44 9.71
C GLY A 49 -1.64 -23.64 8.54
N THR A 50 -2.19 -23.89 7.36
CA THR A 50 -1.83 -23.22 6.09
C THR A 50 -2.85 -22.15 5.78
N VAL A 51 -2.41 -20.96 5.37
CA VAL A 51 -3.32 -19.90 4.91
C VAL A 51 -4.03 -20.35 3.64
N ASP A 52 -5.35 -20.27 3.63
CA ASP A 52 -6.20 -20.60 2.48
C ASP A 52 -7.35 -19.60 2.32
N GLY A 53 -7.39 -18.54 3.13
CA GLY A 53 -8.33 -17.44 2.95
C GLY A 53 -7.81 -16.14 3.54
N VAL A 54 -8.17 -15.04 2.90
CA VAL A 54 -7.89 -13.67 3.38
C VAL A 54 -9.00 -12.75 2.92
N SER A 55 -9.39 -11.80 3.76
CA SER A 55 -10.31 -10.73 3.40
C SER A 55 -10.01 -9.45 4.17
N PHE A 56 -10.28 -8.31 3.55
CA PHE A 56 -10.20 -6.98 4.18
C PHE A 56 -10.97 -5.95 3.36
N LYS A 57 -11.11 -4.76 3.94
CA LYS A 57 -11.58 -3.56 3.26
C LYS A 57 -10.42 -2.61 3.00
N LEU A 58 -10.38 -2.09 1.78
CA LEU A 58 -9.37 -1.14 1.32
C LEU A 58 -10.05 0.19 1.01
N SER A 59 -9.52 1.28 1.57
CA SER A 59 -9.84 2.64 1.15
C SER A 59 -8.56 3.36 0.72
N GLY A 60 -8.59 3.99 -0.45
CA GLY A 60 -7.49 4.72 -1.05
C GLY A 60 -8.03 5.85 -1.93
N ASP A 61 -7.22 6.35 -2.85
CA ASP A 61 -7.59 7.48 -3.72
C ASP A 61 -8.73 7.14 -4.70
N ASP A 62 -8.75 5.91 -5.24
CA ASP A 62 -9.74 5.45 -6.23
C ASP A 62 -10.68 4.36 -5.69
N ALA A 63 -10.75 4.21 -4.37
CA ALA A 63 -11.59 3.19 -3.73
C ALA A 63 -12.01 3.60 -2.32
N LYS A 64 -13.26 3.30 -1.95
CA LYS A 64 -13.74 3.40 -0.57
C LYS A 64 -14.39 2.10 -0.15
N ASP A 65 -13.91 1.55 0.97
CA ASP A 65 -14.37 0.28 1.56
C ASP A 65 -14.45 -0.86 0.52
N LEU A 66 -13.51 -0.87 -0.43
CA LEU A 66 -13.39 -1.88 -1.46
C LEU A 66 -13.10 -3.23 -0.82
N SER A 67 -13.91 -4.24 -1.16
CA SER A 67 -13.72 -5.59 -0.65
C SER A 67 -12.58 -6.28 -1.39
N CYS A 68 -11.51 -6.60 -0.68
CA CYS A 68 -10.41 -7.44 -1.16
C CYS A 68 -10.53 -8.81 -0.49
N SER A 69 -10.49 -9.89 -1.26
CA SER A 69 -10.52 -11.23 -0.70
C SER A 69 -9.93 -12.27 -1.64
N ALA A 70 -9.41 -13.34 -1.05
CA ALA A 70 -9.01 -14.55 -1.73
C ALA A 70 -9.41 -15.77 -0.89
N SER A 71 -9.71 -16.86 -1.58
CA SER A 71 -10.12 -18.14 -1.00
C SER A 71 -9.14 -19.25 -1.40
N ALA A 72 -9.43 -20.49 -1.00
CA ALA A 72 -8.55 -21.62 -1.24
C ALA A 72 -8.33 -21.91 -2.75
N SER A 73 -9.25 -21.48 -3.62
CA SER A 73 -9.05 -21.57 -5.08
C SER A 73 -8.02 -20.58 -5.61
N ASP A 74 -7.83 -19.47 -4.90
CA ASP A 74 -6.92 -18.38 -5.27
C ASP A 74 -5.56 -18.55 -4.58
N ILE A 75 -5.54 -19.19 -3.40
CA ILE A 75 -4.35 -19.41 -2.57
C ILE A 75 -3.93 -20.88 -2.66
N THR A 76 -3.07 -21.19 -3.62
CA THR A 76 -2.68 -22.58 -3.89
C THR A 76 -1.52 -23.09 -3.02
N ASN A 77 -0.62 -22.19 -2.59
CA ASN A 77 0.62 -22.55 -1.88
C ASN A 77 0.74 -21.92 -0.48
N GLY A 78 -0.34 -21.36 0.06
CA GLY A 78 -0.29 -20.62 1.33
C GLY A 78 0.41 -19.28 1.19
N LEU A 79 1.43 -19.03 2.03
CA LEU A 79 2.21 -17.80 2.02
C LEU A 79 3.61 -17.99 1.40
N PRO A 80 4.14 -17.00 0.66
CA PRO A 80 3.45 -15.81 0.19
C PRO A 80 2.39 -16.17 -0.88
N THR A 81 1.33 -15.38 -0.97
CA THR A 81 0.35 -15.55 -2.04
C THR A 81 0.88 -14.97 -3.36
N ASP A 82 0.30 -15.40 -4.47
CA ASP A 82 0.36 -14.64 -5.72
C ASP A 82 -0.33 -13.26 -5.55
N VAL A 83 -0.11 -12.37 -6.52
CA VAL A 83 -0.77 -11.06 -6.53
C VAL A 83 -2.21 -11.19 -7.02
N ILE A 84 -3.16 -10.98 -6.11
CA ILE A 84 -4.60 -11.12 -6.32
C ILE A 84 -5.24 -9.75 -6.54
N THR A 85 -6.15 -9.66 -7.51
CA THR A 85 -6.91 -8.43 -7.76
C THR A 85 -8.09 -8.29 -6.81
N CYS A 86 -8.30 -7.09 -6.27
CA CYS A 86 -9.48 -6.80 -5.44
C CYS A 86 -10.71 -6.58 -6.34
N GLY A 87 -11.47 -7.65 -6.60
CA GLY A 87 -12.62 -7.62 -7.50
C GLY A 87 -12.21 -7.21 -8.92
N ASP A 88 -12.94 -6.25 -9.49
CA ASP A 88 -12.65 -5.70 -10.83
C ASP A 88 -11.87 -4.35 -10.77
N SER A 89 -11.30 -4.01 -9.60
CA SER A 89 -10.57 -2.75 -9.41
C SER A 89 -9.13 -2.80 -9.93
N LYS A 90 -8.46 -1.63 -9.89
CA LYS A 90 -7.02 -1.51 -10.15
C LYS A 90 -6.15 -1.75 -8.92
N TYR A 91 -6.76 -2.01 -7.76
CA TYR A 91 -6.04 -2.42 -6.56
C TYR A 91 -5.82 -3.93 -6.57
N ARG A 92 -4.61 -4.31 -6.18
CA ARG A 92 -4.21 -5.71 -6.03
C ARG A 92 -3.44 -5.87 -4.73
N PHE A 93 -3.35 -7.10 -4.24
CA PHE A 93 -2.62 -7.38 -3.02
C PHE A 93 -1.89 -8.71 -3.09
N ALA A 94 -0.85 -8.85 -2.27
CA ALA A 94 -0.29 -10.14 -1.89
C ALA A 94 -0.21 -10.19 -0.37
N LEU A 95 -0.40 -11.39 0.19
CA LEU A 95 -0.23 -11.65 1.61
C LEU A 95 1.09 -12.39 1.83
N LEU A 96 1.87 -11.92 2.79
CA LEU A 96 3.16 -12.50 3.17
C LEU A 96 3.15 -12.81 4.67
N GLU A 97 4.13 -13.62 5.09
CA GLU A 97 4.43 -13.77 6.52
C GLU A 97 4.78 -12.41 7.12
N GLY A 98 4.22 -12.10 8.30
CA GLY A 98 4.64 -10.93 9.07
C GLY A 98 5.94 -11.20 9.83
N GLN A 99 6.36 -10.22 10.63
CA GLN A 99 7.57 -10.33 11.45
C GLN A 99 7.47 -11.38 12.55
N ASP A 100 6.26 -11.71 12.98
CA ASP A 100 5.98 -12.71 14.01
C ASP A 100 4.67 -13.46 13.74
N SER A 101 4.35 -14.43 14.60
CA SER A 101 3.14 -15.26 14.46
C SER A 101 1.81 -14.51 14.66
N SER A 102 1.86 -13.25 15.09
CA SER A 102 0.69 -12.38 15.30
C SER A 102 0.57 -11.28 14.24
N THR A 103 1.43 -11.28 13.24
CA THR A 103 1.43 -10.26 12.18
C THR A 103 1.38 -10.91 10.81
N PHE A 104 0.74 -10.23 9.87
CA PHE A 104 0.84 -10.54 8.45
C PHE A 104 1.24 -9.28 7.70
N THR A 105 2.13 -9.41 6.71
CA THR A 105 2.46 -8.28 5.85
C THR A 105 1.51 -8.28 4.66
N LEU A 106 0.73 -7.21 4.52
CA LEU A 106 0.00 -6.92 3.28
C LEU A 106 0.89 -6.11 2.37
N ARG A 107 1.09 -6.60 1.15
CA ARG A 107 1.64 -5.80 0.06
C ARG A 107 0.51 -5.36 -0.84
N ILE A 108 0.36 -4.06 -1.02
CA ILE A 108 -0.68 -3.44 -1.83
C ILE A 108 -0.07 -2.91 -3.11
N TYR A 109 -0.82 -3.01 -4.19
CA TYR A 109 -0.48 -2.48 -5.50
C TYR A 109 -1.67 -1.67 -6.03
N HIS A 110 -1.39 -0.58 -6.72
CA HIS A 110 -2.39 0.22 -7.43
C HIS A 110 -1.89 0.54 -8.85
N GLU A 111 -2.56 0.01 -9.87
CA GLU A 111 -2.26 0.33 -11.26
C GLU A 111 -2.78 1.73 -11.62
N LEU A 112 -1.89 2.62 -12.11
CA LEU A 112 -2.26 3.99 -12.48
C LEU A 112 -2.33 4.22 -14.01
N GLY A 113 -2.06 3.17 -14.79
CA GLY A 113 -2.04 3.18 -16.24
C GLY A 113 -0.91 2.33 -16.82
N LEU A 114 -0.71 2.43 -18.14
CA LEU A 114 0.31 1.64 -18.84
C LEU A 114 1.71 1.96 -18.30
N ALA A 115 2.36 0.96 -17.70
CA ALA A 115 3.72 1.01 -17.16
C ALA A 115 3.96 1.86 -15.91
N VAL A 116 2.91 2.29 -15.21
CA VAL A 116 3.02 3.01 -13.92
C VAL A 116 2.07 2.42 -12.89
N GLY A 117 2.56 2.26 -11.66
CA GLY A 117 1.75 1.82 -10.54
C GLY A 117 2.42 2.15 -9.23
N PHE A 118 1.62 2.19 -8.17
CA PHE A 118 2.13 2.27 -6.81
C PHE A 118 2.22 0.89 -6.19
N TYR A 119 3.18 0.73 -5.29
CA TYR A 119 3.23 -0.41 -4.39
C TYR A 119 3.78 0.01 -3.03
N GLY A 120 3.47 -0.81 -2.04
CA GLY A 120 4.00 -0.67 -0.70
C GLY A 120 3.54 -1.83 0.17
N ALA A 121 4.12 -1.95 1.36
CA ALA A 121 3.81 -3.03 2.27
C ALA A 121 3.72 -2.54 3.71
N GLY A 122 2.83 -3.16 4.48
CA GLY A 122 2.67 -2.86 5.89
C GLY A 122 2.19 -4.07 6.66
N ASP A 123 2.62 -4.14 7.92
CA ASP A 123 2.22 -5.20 8.84
C ASP A 123 0.85 -4.91 9.43
N VAL A 124 -0.02 -5.91 9.37
CA VAL A 124 -1.32 -5.91 10.04
C VAL A 124 -1.23 -6.87 11.23
N ALA A 125 -1.27 -6.30 12.43
CA ALA A 125 -1.33 -7.08 13.65
C ALA A 125 -2.70 -7.78 13.76
N THR A 126 -2.67 -9.04 14.20
CA THR A 126 -3.83 -9.91 14.32
C THR A 126 -3.83 -10.68 15.63
N TYR A 127 -5.04 -11.09 16.03
CA TYR A 127 -5.27 -12.06 17.07
C TYR A 127 -5.89 -13.30 16.45
N CYS A 128 -5.23 -14.45 16.60
CA CYS A 128 -5.67 -15.72 16.05
C CYS A 128 -6.39 -16.55 17.10
N HIS A 129 -7.54 -17.12 16.74
CA HIS A 129 -8.30 -18.06 17.56
C HIS A 129 -8.81 -19.24 16.73
N SER A 130 -9.24 -20.29 17.41
CA SER A 130 -9.84 -21.45 16.74
C SER A 130 -11.08 -21.05 15.95
N GLY A 131 -11.16 -21.49 14.70
CA GLY A 131 -12.36 -21.39 13.85
C GLY A 131 -13.25 -22.63 13.88
N GLY A 132 -12.83 -23.68 14.60
CA GLY A 132 -13.46 -25.01 14.62
C GLY A 132 -12.95 -25.94 13.52
N LEU A 133 -13.11 -27.26 13.66
CA LEU A 133 -12.74 -28.26 12.65
C LEU A 133 -11.31 -28.10 12.10
N ASP A 134 -10.31 -28.00 12.98
CA ASP A 134 -8.90 -27.82 12.61
C ASP A 134 -8.64 -26.57 11.77
N THR A 135 -9.43 -25.51 11.97
CA THR A 135 -9.20 -24.19 11.37
C THR A 135 -8.81 -23.16 12.41
N MET A 136 -8.13 -22.12 11.94
CA MET A 136 -7.79 -20.94 12.71
C MET A 136 -8.21 -19.69 11.94
N VAL A 137 -8.73 -18.70 12.66
CA VAL A 137 -9.10 -17.39 12.12
C VAL A 137 -8.27 -16.35 12.85
N CYS A 138 -7.59 -15.49 12.08
CA CYS A 138 -6.80 -14.38 12.58
C CYS A 138 -7.47 -13.08 12.17
N SER A 139 -7.85 -12.25 13.14
CA SER A 139 -8.54 -10.98 12.91
C SER A 139 -7.70 -9.80 13.34
N GLN A 140 -7.79 -8.71 12.59
CA GLN A 140 -7.10 -7.44 12.84
C GLN A 140 -7.35 -6.93 14.28
N VAL A 141 -6.29 -6.54 14.98
CA VAL A 141 -6.39 -5.97 16.35
C VAL A 141 -6.36 -4.44 16.37
N ASN A 142 -5.64 -3.82 15.43
CA ASN A 142 -5.53 -2.38 15.30
C ASN A 142 -6.18 -1.96 13.99
N SER A 143 -7.22 -1.13 14.03
CA SER A 143 -7.96 -0.69 12.85
C SER A 143 -8.26 0.82 12.94
N PRO A 144 -8.04 1.59 11.87
CA PRO A 144 -7.43 1.19 10.60
C PRO A 144 -5.91 0.97 10.71
N VAL A 145 -5.33 0.25 9.75
CA VAL A 145 -3.88 0.26 9.46
C VAL A 145 -3.65 1.03 8.18
N THR A 146 -2.77 2.03 8.21
CA THR A 146 -2.37 2.78 7.02
C THR A 146 -1.12 2.16 6.40
N ILE A 147 -1.18 1.88 5.10
CA ILE A 147 -0.05 1.41 4.29
C ILE A 147 0.25 2.48 3.25
N HIS A 148 1.47 3.03 3.28
CA HIS A 148 1.95 3.96 2.28
C HIS A 148 2.37 3.20 1.03
N ILE A 149 1.90 3.63 -0.14
CA ILE A 149 2.30 3.10 -1.44
C ILE A 149 2.80 4.24 -2.33
N ASP A 150 3.83 3.98 -3.13
CA ASP A 150 4.42 4.97 -4.03
C ASP A 150 4.95 4.33 -5.32
N GLY A 151 5.40 5.16 -6.25
CA GLY A 151 5.90 4.73 -7.57
C GLY A 151 7.41 4.61 -7.70
N GLN A 152 8.15 4.44 -6.60
CA GLN A 152 9.62 4.45 -6.59
C GLN A 152 10.28 3.17 -7.14
#